data_AF-A0A2N0V6S0-F1
#
_entry.id   AF-A0A2N0V6S0-F1
#
_cell.length_a   1.000
_cell.length_b   1.000
_cell.length_c   1.000
_cell.angle_alpha   90.00
_cell.angle_beta   90.00
_cell.angle_gamma   90.00
#
_symmetry.space_group_name_H-M   'P 1'
#
loop_
_entity.id
_entity.type
_entity.pdbx_description
1 polymer ?
#
loop_
_entity_poly.entity_id
_entity_poly.type
_entity_poly.pdbx_seq_one_letter_code
_entity_poly.pdbx_strand_id
1 'polypeptide(L)'
;MRLWEHADDLLAGSLIGFVFKLHYALLLDWDDGSWIVGTVAILSAISVLTGLILWWPLTGRWRSALTIKPRASVERFNHDLHKTLGFYSGLILFGVMLSGVYFNFGEPFRWLVDCFSPTKPLEQFHSVARPGPKPLSADRALMLADQATPAGQWYWLKLPDAADGTFIFTKHVDFGGVFRGRWQIVLDQSDGKILHVATPLSGGAGNVFLQWQWPLHSGQFLRLPGRVLVLASGLVCAALFVTGLIRWLQKRRAAKQVRIRKPN
;
A
#
# COMPACT_ATOMS: atom_id res chain seq x y z
N MET A 1 0.49 -16.01 15.65
CA MET A 1 0.62 -17.11 14.66
C MET A 1 -0.17 -16.72 13.41
N ARG A 2 0.52 -16.26 12.37
CA ARG A 2 -0.07 -15.81 11.10
C ARG A 2 -0.27 -17.09 10.28
N LEU A 3 -1.51 -17.50 10.00
CA LEU A 3 -1.92 -18.77 9.34
C LEU A 3 -1.44 -18.92 7.87
N TRP A 4 -0.19 -18.59 7.56
CA TRP A 4 0.36 -18.58 6.20
C TRP A 4 1.50 -19.60 6.03
N GLU A 5 1.83 -20.40 7.05
CA GLU A 5 2.96 -21.35 7.07
C GLU A 5 2.89 -22.49 6.05
N HIS A 6 1.80 -22.66 5.29
CA HIS A 6 1.76 -23.61 4.17
C HIS A 6 2.30 -22.97 2.87
N ALA A 7 3.44 -22.28 2.97
CA ALA A 7 4.00 -21.44 1.90
C ALA A 7 4.95 -22.18 0.93
N ASP A 8 5.14 -23.48 1.12
CA ASP A 8 6.16 -24.28 0.42
C ASP A 8 5.62 -25.00 -0.82
N ASP A 9 4.30 -25.05 -0.97
CA ASP A 9 3.64 -25.70 -2.09
C ASP A 9 2.93 -24.67 -2.98
N LEU A 10 3.67 -24.21 -4.01
CA LEU A 10 3.27 -23.12 -4.91
C LEU A 10 1.95 -23.37 -5.65
N LEU A 11 1.49 -24.63 -5.74
CA LEU A 11 0.28 -25.03 -6.44
C LEU A 11 -0.81 -25.61 -5.51
N ALA A 12 -0.50 -25.97 -4.26
CA ALA A 12 -1.51 -26.40 -3.29
C ALA A 12 -2.23 -25.24 -2.60
N GLY A 13 -1.67 -24.02 -2.67
CA GLY A 13 -2.30 -22.80 -2.20
C GLY A 13 -3.43 -22.29 -3.10
N SER A 14 -4.30 -21.43 -2.56
CA SER A 14 -5.28 -20.72 -3.39
C SER A 14 -4.58 -19.75 -4.37
N LEU A 15 -5.16 -19.53 -5.56
CA LEU A 15 -4.68 -18.52 -6.52
C LEU A 15 -4.49 -17.15 -5.85
N ILE A 16 -5.39 -16.79 -4.93
CA ILE A 16 -5.32 -15.53 -4.19
C ILE A 16 -4.10 -15.51 -3.27
N GLY A 17 -3.80 -16.61 -2.60
CA GLY A 17 -2.59 -16.77 -1.78
C GLY A 17 -1.31 -16.65 -2.61
N PHE A 18 -1.27 -17.29 -3.78
CA PHE A 18 -0.16 -17.18 -4.72
C PHE A 18 0.06 -15.73 -5.17
N VAL A 19 -1.00 -15.06 -5.66
CA VAL A 19 -0.91 -13.66 -6.12
C VAL A 19 -0.49 -12.74 -4.97
N PHE A 20 -1.00 -12.96 -3.76
CA PHE A 20 -0.62 -12.19 -2.58
C PHE A 20 0.86 -12.37 -2.24
N LYS A 21 1.37 -13.61 -2.18
CA LYS A 21 2.80 -13.88 -1.90
C LYS A 21 3.70 -13.31 -3.00
N LEU A 22 3.28 -13.40 -4.27
CA LEU A 22 3.99 -12.76 -5.39
C LEU A 22 4.01 -11.22 -5.22
N HIS A 23 2.89 -10.61 -4.86
CA HIS A 23 2.78 -9.16 -4.75
C HIS A 23 3.53 -8.59 -3.54
N TYR A 24 3.50 -9.29 -2.40
CA TYR A 24 4.11 -8.82 -1.15
C TYR A 24 5.57 -9.23 -0.97
N ALA A 25 5.99 -10.35 -1.55
CA ALA A 25 7.31 -10.92 -1.31
C ALA A 25 7.99 -11.48 -2.58
N LEU A 26 7.41 -11.32 -3.77
CA LEU A 26 7.93 -11.90 -5.01
C LEU A 26 8.13 -13.43 -4.94
N LEU A 27 7.29 -14.11 -4.15
CA LEU A 27 7.38 -15.55 -3.84
C LEU A 27 8.62 -15.95 -3.01
N LEU A 28 9.44 -15.00 -2.58
CA LEU A 28 10.55 -15.21 -1.65
C LEU A 28 10.06 -15.30 -0.21
N ASP A 29 11.01 -15.52 0.70
CA ASP A 29 10.78 -15.37 2.13
C ASP A 29 10.38 -13.94 2.47
N TRP A 30 9.61 -13.80 3.56
CA TRP A 30 8.95 -12.54 3.89
C TRP A 30 9.94 -11.39 4.09
N ASP A 31 11.04 -11.65 4.80
CA ASP A 31 12.02 -10.61 5.13
C ASP A 31 12.67 -10.07 3.86
N ASP A 32 13.30 -10.93 3.04
CA ASP A 32 13.95 -10.48 1.81
C ASP A 32 12.97 -9.92 0.78
N GLY A 33 11.84 -10.60 0.59
CA GLY A 33 10.83 -10.24 -0.41
C GLY A 33 10.20 -8.88 -0.13
N SER A 34 9.81 -8.61 1.12
CA SER A 34 9.17 -7.35 1.49
C SER A 34 10.13 -6.15 1.37
N TRP A 35 11.41 -6.33 1.69
CA TRP A 35 12.44 -5.31 1.49
C TRP A 35 12.63 -4.95 0.01
N ILE A 36 12.67 -5.96 -0.88
CA ILE A 36 12.77 -5.75 -2.32
C ILE A 36 11.53 -5.03 -2.85
N VAL A 37 10.33 -5.52 -2.53
CA VAL A 37 9.05 -4.93 -2.97
C VAL A 37 8.92 -3.49 -2.47
N GLY A 38 9.24 -3.24 -1.20
CA GLY A 38 9.25 -1.89 -0.63
C GLY A 38 10.20 -0.95 -1.38
N THR A 39 11.40 -1.42 -1.71
CA THR A 39 12.38 -0.62 -2.48
C THR A 39 11.89 -0.33 -3.89
N VAL A 40 11.31 -1.33 -4.56
CA VAL A 40 10.67 -1.15 -5.88
C VAL A 40 9.52 -0.15 -5.80
N ALA A 41 8.73 -0.15 -4.72
CA ALA A 41 7.66 0.83 -4.51
C ALA A 41 8.21 2.26 -4.37
N ILE A 42 9.30 2.46 -3.63
CA ILE A 42 9.98 3.78 -3.52
C ILE A 42 10.48 4.24 -4.89
N LEU A 43 11.23 3.39 -5.59
CA LEU A 43 11.77 3.71 -6.92
C LEU A 43 10.64 4.01 -7.93
N SER A 44 9.54 3.27 -7.85
CA SER A 44 8.37 3.49 -8.70
C SER A 44 7.67 4.80 -8.36
N ALA A 45 7.51 5.15 -7.08
CA ALA A 45 6.95 6.43 -6.66
C ALA A 45 7.79 7.61 -7.19
N ILE A 46 9.12 7.53 -7.06
CA ILE A 46 10.05 8.52 -7.62
C ILE A 46 9.95 8.56 -9.16
N SER A 47 9.86 7.39 -9.81
CA SER A 47 9.69 7.30 -11.27
C SER A 47 8.40 7.95 -11.75
N VAL A 48 7.30 7.84 -11.00
CA VAL A 48 6.03 8.51 -11.33
C VAL A 48 6.18 10.02 -11.21
N LEU A 49 6.77 10.53 -10.11
CA LEU A 49 6.99 11.96 -9.90
C LEU A 49 7.89 12.56 -10.98
N THR A 50 9.03 11.93 -11.25
CA THR A 50 9.96 12.36 -12.30
C THR A 50 9.32 12.26 -13.69
N GLY A 51 8.53 11.22 -13.96
CA GLY A 51 7.75 11.09 -15.19
C GLY A 51 6.77 12.24 -15.40
N LEU A 52 6.04 12.65 -14.36
CA LEU A 52 5.11 13.79 -14.42
C LEU A 52 5.83 15.12 -14.64
N ILE A 53 6.97 15.33 -13.98
CA ILE A 53 7.82 16.51 -14.16
C ILE A 53 8.33 16.59 -15.62
N LEU A 54 8.86 15.48 -16.15
CA LEU A 54 9.40 15.41 -17.51
C LEU A 54 8.31 15.46 -18.59
N TRP A 55 7.11 15.01 -18.28
CA TRP A 55 5.97 15.04 -19.20
C TRP A 55 5.41 16.46 -19.40
N TRP A 56 5.59 17.35 -18.42
CA TRP A 56 4.92 18.65 -18.38
C TRP A 56 5.14 19.48 -19.66
N PRO A 57 4.08 19.82 -20.43
CA PRO A 57 4.24 20.39 -21.77
C PRO A 57 4.50 21.91 -21.72
N LEU A 58 5.76 22.29 -21.44
CA LEU A 58 6.22 23.69 -21.41
C LEU A 58 6.01 24.45 -22.73
N THR A 59 5.82 23.73 -23.85
CA THR A 59 5.61 24.32 -25.18
C THR A 59 4.15 24.68 -25.49
N GLY A 60 3.22 24.45 -24.54
CA GLY A 60 1.78 24.73 -24.73
C GLY A 60 1.05 23.74 -25.64
N ARG A 61 1.72 22.71 -26.16
CA ARG A 61 1.13 21.70 -27.08
C ARG A 61 0.35 20.61 -26.34
N TRP A 62 -0.58 21.00 -25.47
CA TRP A 62 -1.36 20.12 -24.59
C TRP A 62 -2.10 19.00 -25.33
N ARG A 63 -2.72 19.30 -26.49
CA ARG A 63 -3.41 18.26 -27.29
C ARG A 63 -2.46 17.12 -27.66
N SER A 64 -1.24 17.43 -28.09
CA SER A 64 -0.25 16.40 -28.43
C SER A 64 0.34 15.71 -27.19
N ALA A 65 0.31 16.34 -26.02
CA ALA A 65 0.79 15.77 -24.77
C ALA A 65 -0.24 14.79 -24.13
N LEU A 66 -1.53 15.03 -24.37
CA LEU A 66 -2.65 14.30 -23.78
C LEU A 66 -3.26 13.23 -24.70
N THR A 67 -2.93 13.24 -26.00
CA THR A 67 -3.52 12.30 -26.97
C THR A 67 -2.48 11.40 -27.63
N ILE A 68 -2.95 10.26 -28.10
CA ILE A 68 -2.16 9.33 -28.92
C ILE A 68 -2.33 9.70 -30.39
N LYS A 69 -1.22 9.90 -31.11
CA LYS A 69 -1.30 10.21 -32.55
C LYS A 69 -1.71 8.95 -33.35
N PRO A 70 -2.80 9.00 -34.13
CA PRO A 70 -3.16 7.89 -35.02
C PRO A 70 -2.16 7.78 -36.19
N ARG A 71 -1.96 6.55 -36.71
CA ARG A 71 -1.04 6.23 -37.82
C ARG A 71 0.40 6.73 -37.60
N ALA A 72 0.89 6.60 -36.37
CA ALA A 72 2.26 6.94 -36.00
C ALA A 72 3.22 5.75 -36.22
N SER A 73 4.54 6.02 -36.25
CA SER A 73 5.53 4.94 -36.17
C SER A 73 5.41 4.19 -34.85
N VAL A 74 5.90 2.95 -34.78
CA VAL A 74 5.83 2.11 -33.57
C VAL A 74 6.50 2.80 -32.38
N GLU A 75 7.62 3.49 -32.59
CA GLU A 75 8.34 4.24 -31.56
C GLU A 75 7.50 5.39 -31.01
N ARG A 76 6.83 6.13 -31.90
CA ARG A 76 5.99 7.26 -31.51
C ARG A 76 4.72 6.78 -30.83
N PHE A 77 4.08 5.74 -31.34
CA PHE A 77 2.90 5.15 -30.72
C PHE A 77 3.21 4.67 -29.30
N ASN A 78 4.30 3.91 -29.10
CA ASN A 78 4.70 3.45 -27.78
C ASN A 78 5.01 4.60 -26.81
N HIS A 79 5.68 5.66 -27.29
CA HIS A 79 5.96 6.85 -26.48
C HIS A 79 4.68 7.60 -26.10
N ASP A 80 3.77 7.80 -27.06
CA ASP A 80 2.48 8.46 -26.82
C ASP A 80 1.61 7.61 -25.87
N LEU A 81 1.61 6.28 -26.00
CA LEU A 81 0.91 5.39 -25.08
C LEU A 81 1.47 5.49 -23.65
N HIS A 82 2.79 5.38 -23.48
CA HIS A 82 3.44 5.45 -22.17
C HIS A 82 3.15 6.77 -21.46
N LYS A 83 3.32 7.90 -22.17
CA LYS A 83 3.14 9.22 -21.56
C LYS A 83 1.67 9.50 -21.21
N THR A 84 0.72 9.08 -22.07
CA THR A 84 -0.71 9.29 -21.85
C THR A 84 -1.21 8.43 -20.69
N LEU A 85 -0.84 7.15 -20.64
CA LEU A 85 -1.16 6.28 -19.51
C LEU A 85 -0.55 6.79 -18.20
N GLY A 86 0.72 7.20 -18.24
CA GLY A 86 1.43 7.70 -17.07
C GLY A 86 0.80 8.97 -16.51
N PHE A 87 0.39 9.90 -17.37
CA PHE A 87 -0.30 11.12 -16.94
C PHE A 87 -1.64 10.82 -16.28
N TYR A 88 -2.53 10.09 -16.95
CA TYR A 88 -3.89 9.86 -16.46
C TYR A 88 -3.95 8.97 -15.21
N SER A 89 -3.00 8.05 -15.07
CA SER A 89 -2.94 7.16 -13.89
C SER A 89 -2.01 7.65 -12.79
N GLY A 90 -1.19 8.68 -13.04
CA GLY A 90 -0.06 9.07 -12.19
C GLY A 90 -0.46 9.37 -10.75
N LEU A 91 -1.57 10.09 -10.52
CA LEU A 91 -2.03 10.39 -9.17
C LEU A 91 -2.45 9.13 -8.39
N ILE A 92 -3.19 8.23 -9.04
CA ILE A 92 -3.65 6.97 -8.43
C ILE A 92 -2.45 6.05 -8.18
N LEU A 93 -1.56 5.90 -9.17
CA LEU A 93 -0.34 5.12 -9.04
C LEU A 93 0.52 5.66 -7.90
N PHE A 94 0.71 6.97 -7.80
CA PHE A 94 1.48 7.54 -6.71
C PHE A 94 0.90 7.20 -5.34
N GLY A 95 -0.42 7.35 -5.15
CA GLY A 95 -1.08 6.97 -3.89
C GLY A 95 -0.96 5.47 -3.56
N VAL A 96 -1.09 4.60 -4.56
CA VAL A 96 -0.94 3.14 -4.38
C VAL A 96 0.51 2.77 -4.08
N MET A 97 1.49 3.39 -4.73
CA MET A 97 2.91 3.15 -4.45
C MET A 97 3.29 3.66 -3.07
N LEU A 98 2.86 4.86 -2.69
CA LEU A 98 3.12 5.45 -1.38
C LEU A 98 2.57 4.59 -0.23
N SER A 99 1.36 4.07 -0.40
CA SER A 99 0.77 3.12 0.56
C SER A 99 1.51 1.78 0.58
N GLY A 100 2.02 1.31 -0.56
CA GLY A 100 2.90 0.15 -0.64
C GLY A 100 4.22 0.35 0.12
N VAL A 101 4.82 1.55 0.05
CA VAL A 101 5.98 1.92 0.86
C VAL A 101 5.65 1.84 2.35
N TYR A 102 4.50 2.38 2.77
CA TYR A 102 4.05 2.28 4.16
C TYR A 102 3.87 0.83 4.64
N PHE A 103 3.35 -0.07 3.81
CA PHE A 103 3.16 -1.47 4.24
C PHE A 103 4.45 -2.26 4.36
N ASN A 104 5.48 -1.93 3.58
CA ASN A 104 6.78 -2.61 3.65
C ASN A 104 7.73 -1.93 4.66
N PHE A 105 7.66 -0.61 4.81
CA PHE A 105 8.53 0.19 5.67
C PHE A 105 7.73 1.01 6.69
N GLY A 106 6.86 0.33 7.45
CA GLY A 106 5.90 0.98 8.35
C GLY A 106 6.54 1.92 9.36
N GLU A 107 7.62 1.52 10.04
CA GLU A 107 8.30 2.36 11.03
C GLU A 107 9.02 3.57 10.40
N PRO A 108 9.90 3.41 9.39
CA PRO A 108 10.51 4.56 8.71
C PRO A 108 9.48 5.52 8.11
N PHE A 109 8.40 5.00 7.54
CA PHE A 109 7.33 5.82 6.97
C PHE A 109 6.57 6.59 8.05
N ARG A 110 6.27 5.97 9.20
CA ARG A 110 5.64 6.66 10.34
C ARG A 110 6.53 7.76 10.90
N TRP A 111 7.82 7.48 11.09
CA TRP A 111 8.78 8.48 11.53
C TRP A 111 8.78 9.72 10.61
N LEU A 112 8.74 9.52 9.29
CA LEU A 112 8.64 10.63 8.35
C LEU A 112 7.33 11.42 8.51
N VAL A 113 6.20 10.75 8.74
CA VAL A 113 4.91 11.40 9.00
C VAL A 113 4.95 12.20 10.31
N ASP A 114 5.57 11.66 11.35
CA ASP A 114 5.71 12.30 12.66
C ASP A 114 6.47 13.63 12.59
N CYS A 115 7.39 13.81 11.63
CA CYS A 115 8.05 15.09 11.38
C CYS A 115 7.07 16.22 11.01
N PHE A 116 5.88 15.90 10.50
CA PHE A 116 4.87 16.87 10.07
C PHE A 116 3.62 16.85 10.96
N SER A 117 3.24 15.69 11.49
CA SER A 117 2.09 15.54 12.37
C SER A 117 2.28 14.33 13.28
N PRO A 118 2.38 14.52 14.61
CA PRO A 118 2.60 13.41 15.54
C PRO A 118 1.53 12.34 15.42
N THR A 119 1.98 11.08 15.37
CA THR A 119 1.12 9.90 15.34
C THR A 119 1.20 9.14 16.65
N LYS A 120 0.14 8.36 16.93
CA LYS A 120 0.08 7.44 18.05
C LYS A 120 0.05 6.00 17.53
N PRO A 121 1.19 5.28 17.46
CA PRO A 121 1.21 3.87 17.11
C PRO A 121 0.49 3.04 18.20
N LEU A 122 -0.06 1.89 17.83
CA LEU A 122 -0.78 1.04 18.79
C LEU A 122 0.19 0.26 19.68
N GLU A 123 1.41 0.07 19.20
CA GLU A 123 2.48 -0.67 19.85
C GLU A 123 3.07 0.07 21.06
N GLN A 124 2.81 1.37 21.22
CA GLN A 124 3.27 2.14 22.39
C GLN A 124 2.47 1.84 23.66
N PHE A 125 1.34 1.13 23.54
CA PHE A 125 0.47 0.80 24.67
C PHE A 125 0.87 -0.56 25.22
N HIS A 126 1.32 -0.56 26.48
CA HIS A 126 1.75 -1.74 27.21
C HIS A 126 0.76 -2.08 28.32
N SER A 127 0.57 -3.36 28.56
CA SER A 127 -0.16 -3.84 29.73
C SER A 127 0.70 -3.67 30.97
N VAL A 128 0.05 -3.27 32.06
CA VAL A 128 0.70 -3.23 33.36
C VAL A 128 0.37 -4.51 34.10
N ALA A 129 1.38 -5.28 34.47
CA ALA A 129 1.19 -6.48 35.28
C ALA A 129 0.52 -6.10 36.61
N ARG A 130 -0.62 -6.75 36.91
CA ARG A 130 -1.35 -6.52 38.16
C ARG A 130 -1.49 -7.82 38.95
N PRO A 131 -1.40 -7.76 40.30
CA PRO A 131 -1.76 -8.89 41.13
C PRO A 131 -3.25 -9.19 40.94
N GLY A 132 -3.56 -10.36 40.41
CA GLY A 132 -4.92 -10.77 40.05
C GLY A 132 -4.96 -12.18 39.48
N PRO A 133 -6.16 -12.76 39.28
CA PRO A 133 -6.28 -14.11 38.71
C PRO A 133 -5.83 -14.12 37.24
N LYS A 134 -5.69 -15.34 36.70
CA LYS A 134 -5.16 -15.70 35.36
C LYS A 134 -5.37 -14.62 34.27
N PRO A 135 -4.42 -14.49 33.32
CA PRO A 135 -4.53 -13.57 32.18
C PRO A 135 -5.91 -13.60 31.52
N LEU A 136 -6.41 -12.43 31.12
CA LEU A 136 -7.71 -12.29 30.49
C LEU A 136 -7.84 -13.24 29.29
N SER A 137 -8.87 -14.07 29.26
CA SER A 137 -9.13 -14.94 28.11
C SER A 137 -9.41 -14.11 26.85
N ALA A 138 -8.97 -14.60 25.68
CA ALA A 138 -9.23 -13.93 24.41
C ALA A 138 -10.73 -13.69 24.15
N ASP A 139 -11.60 -14.63 24.52
CA ASP A 139 -13.06 -14.50 24.37
C ASP A 139 -13.60 -13.33 25.19
N ARG A 140 -13.18 -13.22 26.45
CA ARG A 140 -13.57 -12.09 27.31
C ARG A 140 -13.05 -10.76 26.76
N ALA A 141 -11.81 -10.73 26.28
CA ALA A 141 -11.23 -9.54 25.65
C ALA A 141 -12.02 -9.13 24.40
N LEU A 142 -12.41 -10.10 23.58
CA LEU A 142 -13.22 -9.87 22.38
C LEU A 142 -14.61 -9.30 22.75
N MET A 143 -15.26 -9.85 23.78
CA MET A 143 -16.54 -9.31 24.27
C MET A 143 -16.42 -7.87 24.75
N LEU A 144 -15.37 -7.53 25.50
CA LEU A 144 -15.13 -6.16 25.97
C LEU A 144 -14.87 -5.20 24.81
N ALA A 145 -14.07 -5.64 23.83
CA ALA A 145 -13.83 -4.87 22.61
C ALA A 145 -15.12 -4.67 21.80
N ASP A 146 -15.97 -5.68 21.70
CA ASP A 146 -17.26 -5.61 21.01
C ASP A 146 -18.22 -4.63 21.70
N GLN A 147 -18.31 -4.67 23.03
CA GLN A 147 -19.10 -3.72 23.81
C GLN A 147 -18.63 -2.27 23.64
N ALA A 148 -17.32 -2.04 23.59
CA ALA A 148 -16.75 -0.71 23.36
C ALA A 148 -17.00 -0.20 21.93
N THR A 149 -17.18 -1.11 20.97
CA THR A 149 -17.32 -0.80 19.55
C THR A 149 -18.36 -1.69 18.87
N PRO A 150 -19.66 -1.51 19.16
CA PRO A 150 -20.68 -2.43 18.66
C PRO A 150 -20.84 -2.41 17.13
N ALA A 151 -20.37 -1.36 16.47
CA ALA A 151 -20.41 -1.23 15.02
C ALA A 151 -19.16 -1.83 14.34
N GLY A 152 -19.34 -2.27 13.09
CA GLY A 152 -18.27 -2.73 12.21
C GLY A 152 -18.09 -4.24 12.16
N GLN A 153 -17.18 -4.67 11.29
CA GLN A 153 -16.88 -6.07 11.04
C GLN A 153 -15.47 -6.40 11.48
N TRP A 154 -15.30 -7.51 12.19
CA TRP A 154 -13.98 -7.98 12.61
C TRP A 154 -13.06 -8.21 11.42
N TYR A 155 -11.84 -7.67 11.50
CA TYR A 155 -10.83 -7.78 10.46
C TYR A 155 -9.53 -8.39 10.96
N TRP A 156 -9.04 -7.97 12.13
CA TRP A 156 -7.78 -8.42 12.67
C TRP A 156 -7.81 -8.49 14.20
N LEU A 157 -7.15 -9.51 14.74
CA LEU A 157 -6.88 -9.70 16.17
C LEU A 157 -5.38 -9.95 16.37
N LYS A 158 -4.73 -9.15 17.22
CA LYS A 158 -3.41 -9.44 17.78
C LYS A 158 -3.60 -9.90 19.23
N LEU A 159 -3.18 -11.12 19.51
CA LEU A 159 -3.07 -11.64 20.87
C LEU A 159 -1.76 -11.13 21.51
N PRO A 160 -1.73 -10.91 22.82
CA PRO A 160 -0.50 -10.65 23.55
C PRO A 160 0.49 -11.81 23.36
N ASP A 161 1.73 -11.47 23.02
CA ASP A 161 2.86 -12.40 22.84
C ASP A 161 3.97 -12.18 23.87
N ALA A 162 3.81 -11.18 24.75
CA ALA A 162 4.76 -10.81 25.81
C ALA A 162 4.03 -10.52 27.14
N ALA A 163 4.79 -10.49 28.25
CA ALA A 163 4.26 -10.25 29.60
C ALA A 163 3.65 -8.85 29.80
N ASP A 164 4.08 -7.87 29.00
CA ASP A 164 3.55 -6.51 28.91
C ASP A 164 2.75 -6.26 27.63
N GLY A 165 2.46 -7.32 26.86
CA GLY A 165 1.70 -7.27 25.63
C GLY A 165 0.24 -6.84 25.83
N THR A 166 -0.41 -6.42 24.75
CA THR A 166 -1.81 -5.96 24.76
C THR A 166 -2.63 -6.72 23.73
N PHE A 167 -3.94 -6.81 23.96
CA PHE A 167 -4.85 -7.24 22.91
C PHE A 167 -5.10 -6.08 21.96
N ILE A 168 -4.92 -6.30 20.66
CA ILE A 168 -5.27 -5.31 19.63
C ILE A 168 -6.37 -5.87 18.74
N PHE A 169 -7.51 -5.19 18.77
CA PHE A 169 -8.72 -5.55 18.06
C PHE A 169 -8.95 -4.53 16.94
N THR A 170 -9.07 -4.99 15.68
CA THR A 170 -9.36 -4.13 14.53
C THR A 170 -10.69 -4.52 13.88
N LYS A 171 -11.60 -3.55 13.78
CA LYS A 171 -12.83 -3.65 13.00
C LYS A 171 -12.78 -2.73 11.79
N HIS A 172 -13.30 -3.21 10.66
CA HIS A 172 -13.68 -2.34 9.56
C HIS A 172 -15.00 -1.64 9.86
N VAL A 173 -15.03 -0.33 9.68
CA VAL A 173 -16.22 0.49 9.89
C VAL A 173 -16.45 1.35 8.67
N ASP A 174 -17.67 1.31 8.16
CA ASP A 174 -18.09 2.19 7.07
C ASP A 174 -18.40 3.58 7.66
N PHE A 175 -17.69 4.60 7.16
CA PHE A 175 -17.88 6.01 7.47
C PHE A 175 -18.45 6.74 6.26
N GLY A 176 -19.66 7.27 6.40
CA GLY A 176 -20.34 8.04 5.36
C GLY A 176 -20.59 7.27 4.05
N GLY A 177 -20.56 5.94 4.08
CA GLY A 177 -20.77 5.07 2.92
C GLY A 177 -19.65 5.09 1.86
N VAL A 178 -18.60 5.88 2.07
CA VAL A 178 -17.51 6.09 1.10
C VAL A 178 -16.19 5.59 1.67
N PHE A 179 -15.92 5.89 2.94
CA PHE A 179 -14.67 5.54 3.58
C PHE A 179 -14.83 4.30 4.44
N ARG A 180 -14.13 3.21 4.11
CA ARG A 180 -14.01 2.08 5.05
C ARG A 180 -12.77 2.28 5.92
N GLY A 181 -12.99 2.87 7.07
CA GLY A 181 -11.95 3.09 8.07
C GLY A 181 -11.73 1.87 8.97
N ARG A 182 -10.80 2.01 9.91
CA ARG A 182 -10.54 1.02 10.96
C ARG A 182 -10.82 1.60 12.33
N TRP A 183 -11.58 0.86 13.12
CA TRP A 183 -11.58 0.99 14.58
C TRP A 183 -10.52 0.06 15.13
N GLN A 184 -9.60 0.60 15.91
CA GLN A 184 -8.54 -0.16 16.54
C GLN A 184 -8.58 0.08 18.03
N ILE A 185 -8.74 -0.99 18.80
CA ILE A 185 -8.89 -0.94 20.25
C ILE A 185 -7.73 -1.71 20.84
N VAL A 186 -7.10 -1.09 21.83
CA VAL A 186 -6.03 -1.71 22.60
C VAL A 186 -6.57 -1.97 24.01
N LEU A 187 -6.58 -3.24 24.42
CA LEU A 187 -6.96 -3.65 25.76
C LEU A 187 -5.73 -4.16 26.53
N ASP A 188 -5.69 -3.80 27.81
CA ASP A 188 -4.77 -4.37 28.78
C ASP A 188 -5.05 -5.87 28.95
N GLN A 189 -4.02 -6.72 28.86
CA GLN A 189 -4.20 -8.16 28.97
C GLN A 189 -4.46 -8.66 30.39
N SER A 190 -4.20 -7.84 31.42
CA SER A 190 -4.36 -8.22 32.81
C SER A 190 -5.82 -8.12 33.29
N ASP A 191 -6.49 -7.00 32.96
CA ASP A 191 -7.83 -6.67 33.48
C ASP A 191 -8.85 -6.32 32.38
N GLY A 192 -8.43 -6.26 31.12
CA GLY A 192 -9.29 -5.89 29.99
C GLY A 192 -9.62 -4.40 29.91
N LYS A 193 -8.90 -3.55 30.65
CA LYS A 193 -9.08 -2.10 30.57
C LYS A 193 -8.75 -1.61 29.16
N ILE A 194 -9.61 -0.75 28.63
CA ILE A 194 -9.34 -0.06 27.36
C ILE A 194 -8.21 0.95 27.57
N LEU A 195 -7.07 0.70 26.95
CA LEU A 195 -5.91 1.58 26.96
C LEU A 195 -6.02 2.64 25.86
N HIS A 196 -6.55 2.25 24.70
CA HIS A 196 -6.70 3.14 23.56
C HIS A 196 -7.84 2.73 22.64
N VAL A 197 -8.49 3.73 22.03
CA VAL A 197 -9.42 3.54 20.92
C VAL A 197 -9.06 4.53 19.83
N ALA A 198 -8.57 4.01 18.71
CA ALA A 198 -8.35 4.79 17.49
C ALA A 198 -9.54 4.57 16.55
N THR A 199 -10.29 5.65 16.30
CA THR A 199 -11.28 5.73 15.22
C THR A 199 -10.63 6.28 13.94
N PRO A 200 -11.25 6.12 12.75
CA PRO A 200 -10.61 6.42 11.48
C PRO A 200 -10.31 7.91 11.28
N LEU A 201 -10.95 8.76 12.07
CA LEU A 201 -10.81 10.22 12.04
C LEU A 201 -10.21 10.78 13.35
N SER A 202 -9.78 9.92 14.28
CA SER A 202 -9.16 10.34 15.55
C SER A 202 -7.63 10.38 15.47
N GLY A 203 -6.99 11.12 16.39
CA GLY A 203 -5.53 11.13 16.55
C GLY A 203 -4.78 12.21 15.79
N GLY A 204 -5.48 13.14 15.13
CA GLY A 204 -4.84 14.22 14.36
C GLY A 204 -4.49 13.82 12.92
N ALA A 205 -3.92 14.76 12.16
CA ALA A 205 -3.75 14.61 10.71
C ALA A 205 -2.83 13.44 10.32
N GLY A 206 -1.74 13.21 11.07
CA GLY A 206 -0.81 12.09 10.84
C GLY A 206 -1.48 10.74 11.01
N ASN A 207 -2.22 10.53 12.12
CA ASN A 207 -2.99 9.30 12.33
C ASN A 207 -4.03 9.07 11.22
N VAL A 208 -4.76 10.13 10.83
CA VAL A 208 -5.73 10.04 9.73
C VAL A 208 -5.03 9.66 8.43
N PHE A 209 -3.93 10.32 8.08
CA PHE A 209 -3.14 10.01 6.89
C PHE A 209 -2.70 8.55 6.84
N LEU A 210 -2.19 8.00 7.95
CA LEU A 210 -1.80 6.59 8.02
C LEU A 210 -2.99 5.64 7.89
N GLN A 211 -4.16 5.99 8.43
CA GLN A 211 -5.38 5.20 8.26
C GLN A 211 -5.83 5.14 6.80
N TRP A 212 -5.61 6.21 6.01
CA TRP A 212 -5.97 6.28 4.60
C TRP A 212 -5.14 5.36 3.69
N GLN A 213 -3.96 4.90 4.13
CA GLN A 213 -3.09 4.09 3.28
C GLN A 213 -3.75 2.78 2.85
N TRP A 214 -4.49 2.11 3.74
CA TRP A 214 -5.18 0.86 3.41
C TRP A 214 -6.38 1.04 2.47
N PRO A 215 -7.30 1.98 2.71
CA PRO A 215 -8.38 2.28 1.76
C PRO A 215 -7.86 2.71 0.39
N LEU A 216 -6.80 3.53 0.32
CA LEU A 216 -6.19 3.96 -0.93
C LEU A 216 -5.58 2.79 -1.70
N HIS A 217 -4.77 1.96 -1.04
CA HIS A 217 -4.12 0.82 -1.67
C HIS A 217 -5.10 -0.25 -2.13
N SER A 218 -6.14 -0.51 -1.35
CA SER A 218 -7.14 -1.57 -1.63
C SER A 218 -8.31 -1.09 -2.49
N GLY A 219 -8.40 0.22 -2.77
CA GLY A 219 -9.51 0.83 -3.49
C GLY A 219 -10.81 0.90 -2.68
N GLN A 220 -10.79 0.64 -1.37
CA GLN A 220 -12.00 0.61 -0.56
C GLN A 220 -12.59 1.99 -0.26
N PHE A 221 -11.85 3.07 -0.51
CA PHE A 221 -12.33 4.45 -0.36
C PHE A 221 -13.44 4.87 -1.33
N LEU A 222 -13.72 4.06 -2.36
CA LEU A 222 -14.89 4.20 -3.24
C LEU A 222 -15.56 2.85 -3.48
N ARG A 223 -15.42 1.91 -2.53
CA ARG A 223 -15.98 0.55 -2.64
C ARG A 223 -15.61 -0.13 -3.96
N LEU A 224 -16.59 -0.51 -4.78
CA LEU A 224 -16.35 -1.19 -6.05
C LEU A 224 -15.64 -0.30 -7.08
N PRO A 225 -16.10 0.94 -7.37
CA PRO A 225 -15.37 1.86 -8.24
C PRO A 225 -13.89 2.03 -7.87
N GLY A 226 -13.59 2.21 -6.58
CA GLY A 226 -12.20 2.35 -6.13
C GLY A 226 -11.38 1.07 -6.33
N ARG A 227 -11.96 -0.10 -6.07
CA ARG A 227 -11.31 -1.41 -6.36
C ARG A 227 -11.03 -1.58 -7.85
N VAL A 228 -11.96 -1.19 -8.71
CA VAL A 228 -11.77 -1.23 -10.17
C VAL A 228 -10.68 -0.26 -10.59
N LEU A 229 -10.61 0.94 -10.00
CA LEU A 229 -9.55 1.91 -10.27
C LEU A 229 -8.16 1.40 -9.86
N VAL A 230 -8.04 0.75 -8.69
CA VAL A 230 -6.78 0.14 -8.24
C VAL A 230 -6.39 -1.06 -9.11
N LEU A 231 -7.35 -1.90 -9.49
CA LEU A 231 -7.09 -3.00 -10.41
C LEU A 231 -6.60 -2.48 -11.77
N ALA A 232 -7.28 -1.47 -12.31
CA ALA A 232 -6.89 -0.82 -13.56
C ALA A 232 -5.52 -0.16 -13.45
N SER A 233 -5.20 0.50 -12.33
CA SER A 233 -3.88 1.10 -12.12
C SER A 233 -2.78 0.05 -12.06
N GLY A 234 -3.02 -1.13 -11.48
CA GLY A 234 -2.10 -2.27 -11.53
C GLY A 234 -1.81 -2.74 -12.95
N LEU A 235 -2.83 -2.86 -13.80
CA LEU A 235 -2.67 -3.20 -15.21
C LEU A 235 -1.92 -2.11 -15.99
N VAL A 236 -2.22 -0.84 -15.70
CA VAL A 236 -1.52 0.31 -16.30
C VAL A 236 -0.06 0.34 -15.86
N CYS A 237 0.26 0.02 -14.60
CA CYS A 237 1.62 -0.09 -14.11
C CYS A 237 2.42 -1.12 -14.92
N ALA A 238 1.86 -2.31 -15.14
CA ALA A 238 2.48 -3.34 -15.98
C ALA A 238 2.69 -2.84 -17.43
N ALA A 239 1.68 -2.19 -18.02
CA ALA A 239 1.80 -1.60 -19.35
C ALA A 239 2.87 -0.50 -19.43
N LEU A 240 3.00 0.34 -18.41
CA LEU A 240 4.02 1.38 -18.31
C LEU A 240 5.42 0.76 -18.24
N PHE A 241 5.60 -0.30 -17.46
CA PHE A 241 6.87 -1.01 -17.39
C PHE A 241 7.26 -1.59 -18.77
N VAL A 242 6.34 -2.28 -19.44
CA VAL A 242 6.56 -2.85 -20.78
C VAL A 242 6.88 -1.77 -21.80
N THR A 243 6.07 -0.71 -21.88
CA THR A 243 6.28 0.38 -22.85
C THR A 243 7.56 1.17 -22.55
N GLY A 244 7.93 1.33 -21.28
CA GLY A 244 9.20 1.91 -20.85
C GLY A 244 10.40 1.09 -21.29
N LEU A 245 10.35 -0.24 -21.08
CA LEU A 245 11.38 -1.18 -21.52
C LEU A 245 11.54 -1.17 -23.05
N ILE A 246 10.44 -1.22 -23.79
CA ILE A 246 10.44 -1.11 -25.26
C ILE A 246 11.14 0.18 -25.68
N ARG A 247 10.81 1.32 -25.05
CA ARG A 247 11.41 2.62 -25.38
C ARG A 247 12.91 2.66 -25.08
N TRP A 248 13.32 2.07 -23.97
CA TRP A 248 14.73 1.95 -23.61
C TRP A 248 15.51 1.12 -24.64
N LEU A 249 14.98 -0.04 -25.04
CA LEU A 249 15.58 -0.89 -26.08
C LEU A 249 15.67 -0.18 -27.44
N GLN A 250 14.62 0.55 -27.84
CA GLN A 250 14.63 1.36 -29.07
C GLN A 250 15.75 2.42 -29.05
N LYS A 251 15.87 3.18 -27.95
CA LYS A 251 16.93 4.19 -27.80
C LYS A 251 18.32 3.56 -27.81
N ARG A 252 18.50 2.41 -27.16
CA ARG A 252 19.77 1.69 -27.11
C ARG A 252 20.20 1.18 -28.48
N ARG A 253 19.26 0.66 -29.29
CA ARG A 253 19.50 0.24 -30.67
C ARG A 253 19.91 1.42 -31.56
N ALA A 254 19.20 2.55 -31.46
CA ALA A 254 19.53 3.76 -32.21
C ALA A 254 20.93 4.30 -31.86
N ALA A 255 21.29 4.34 -30.57
CA ALA A 255 22.62 4.76 -30.13
C ALA A 255 23.74 3.85 -30.69
N LYS A 256 23.51 2.53 -30.72
CA LYS A 256 24.46 1.57 -31.32
C LYS A 256 24.64 1.81 -32.83
N GLN A 257 23.56 2.07 -33.57
CA GLN A 257 23.64 2.35 -35.01
C GLN A 257 24.40 3.64 -35.32
N VAL A 258 24.20 4.70 -34.51
CA VAL A 258 24.95 5.95 -34.65
C VAL A 258 26.45 5.72 -34.42
N ARG A 259 26.82 4.93 -33.40
CA ARG A 259 28.22 4.58 -33.12
C ARG A 259 28.87 3.76 -34.23
N ILE A 260 28.13 2.88 -34.91
CA ILE A 260 28.65 2.10 -36.05
C ILE A 260 28.85 2.99 -37.28
N ARG A 261 27.97 3.97 -37.52
CA ARG A 261 28.03 4.88 -38.68
C ARG A 261 29.10 5.97 -38.57
N LYS A 262 29.56 6.26 -37.35
CA LYS A 262 30.73 7.10 -37.09
C LYS A 262 31.84 6.22 -36.50
N PRO A 263 32.53 5.38 -37.29
CA PRO A 263 33.74 4.76 -36.80
C PRO A 263 34.72 5.89 -36.48
N ASN A 264 35.19 5.94 -35.23
CA ASN A 264 36.36 6.74 -34.89
C ASN A 264 37.54 6.31 -35.75
#